data_AF-A0A4R0NYX2-F1
#
_entry.id   AF-A0A4R0NYX2-F1
#
_cell.length_a   1.000
_cell.length_b   1.000
_cell.length_c   1.000
_cell.angle_alpha   90.00
_cell.angle_beta   90.00
_cell.angle_gamma   90.00
#
_symmetry.space_group_name_H-M   'P 1'
#
loop_
_entity.id
_entity.type
_entity.pdbx_description
1 polymer ?
#
loop_
_entity_poly.entity_id
_entity_poly.type
_entity_poly.pdbx_seq_one_letter_code
_entity_poly.pdbx_strand_id
1 'polypeptide(L)'
;MTDPITPPIHVPASSLGEQITTLLRYVVTAVGGYALGRGWIDDDLLQMLIALVTIAVPSALGIYRTWRNQRKLRTVAEMVPNSIAVVDRR
;
A
#
# COMPACT_ATOMS: atom_id res chain seq x y z
N MET A 1 17.26 -41.56 4.26
CA MET A 1 18.06 -40.36 4.51
C MET A 1 17.09 -39.19 4.38
N THR A 2 16.50 -38.76 5.49
CA THR A 2 15.41 -37.76 5.53
C THR A 2 16.02 -36.40 5.82
N ASP A 3 15.86 -35.45 4.91
CA ASP A 3 16.31 -34.08 5.12
C ASP A 3 15.65 -33.49 6.37
N PRO A 4 16.41 -32.79 7.25
CA PRO A 4 15.85 -32.11 8.40
C PRO A 4 14.94 -30.97 7.94
N ILE A 5 13.68 -31.02 8.37
CA ILE A 5 12.64 -30.03 8.09
C ILE A 5 13.09 -28.69 8.68
N THR A 6 13.75 -27.87 7.88
CA THR A 6 14.14 -26.52 8.29
C THR A 6 12.85 -25.69 8.31
N PRO A 7 12.49 -25.06 9.44
CA PRO A 7 11.31 -24.20 9.47
C PRO A 7 11.46 -23.12 8.39
N PRO A 8 10.38 -22.80 7.64
CA PRO A 8 10.45 -21.83 6.55
C PRO A 8 11.04 -20.50 7.05
N ILE A 9 12.02 -19.97 6.34
CA ILE A 9 12.54 -18.63 6.62
C ILE A 9 11.43 -17.63 6.29
N HIS A 10 10.82 -17.07 7.32
CA HIS A 10 9.86 -15.97 7.19
C HIS A 10 10.63 -14.71 6.80
N VAL A 11 10.69 -14.41 5.51
CA VAL A 11 11.14 -13.11 5.03
C VAL A 11 10.04 -12.10 5.37
N PRO A 12 10.29 -11.11 6.26
CA PRO A 12 9.30 -10.10 6.54
C PRO A 12 9.00 -9.37 5.23
N ALA A 13 7.75 -9.42 4.79
CA ALA A 13 7.31 -8.69 3.61
C ALA A 13 7.69 -7.22 3.85
N SER A 14 8.71 -6.75 3.11
CA SER A 14 9.36 -5.46 3.39
C SER A 14 8.30 -4.38 3.59
N SER A 15 8.37 -3.73 4.75
CA SER A 15 7.41 -2.78 5.32
C SER A 15 7.33 -1.45 4.57
N LEU A 16 7.63 -1.42 3.27
CA LEU A 16 7.61 -0.25 2.40
C LEU A 16 6.27 0.49 2.49
N GLY A 17 5.17 -0.24 2.68
CA GLY A 17 3.85 0.37 2.92
C GLY A 17 3.77 1.11 4.26
N GLU A 18 4.28 0.51 5.34
CA GLU A 18 4.32 1.10 6.69
C GLU A 18 5.30 2.28 6.76
N GLN A 19 6.42 2.21 6.04
CA GLN A 19 7.38 3.31 5.93
C GLN A 19 6.76 4.49 5.18
N ILE A 20 6.01 4.24 4.10
CA ILE A 20 5.31 5.30 3.36
C ILE A 20 4.23 5.95 4.23
N THR A 21 3.39 5.18 4.93
CA THR A 21 2.38 5.77 5.83
C THR A 21 3.02 6.58 6.94
N THR A 22 4.10 6.07 7.55
CA THR A 22 4.83 6.78 8.61
C THR A 22 5.43 8.09 8.09
N LEU A 23 6.07 8.06 6.92
CA LEU A 23 6.61 9.25 6.27
C LEU A 23 5.52 10.28 5.95
N LEU A 24 4.39 9.85 5.38
CA LEU A 24 3.28 10.72 5.04
C LEU A 24 2.68 11.38 6.29
N ARG A 25 2.59 10.62 7.39
CA ARG A 25 2.11 11.15 8.66
C ARG A 25 3.03 12.26 9.17
N TYR A 26 4.35 12.07 9.15
CA TYR A 26 5.30 13.11 9.55
C TYR A 26 5.22 14.35 8.65
N VAL A 27 5.10 14.17 7.33
CA VAL A 27 4.97 15.28 6.38
C VAL A 27 3.70 16.08 6.65
N VAL A 28 2.57 15.40 6.84
CA VAL A 28 1.27 16.05 7.10
C VAL A 28 1.30 16.77 8.44
N THR A 29 1.88 16.17 9.48
CA THR A 29 2.03 16.84 10.77
C THR A 29 2.94 18.07 10.67
N ALA A 30 4.07 17.99 9.97
CA ALA A 30 5.01 19.11 9.83
C ALA A 30 4.43 20.26 9.00
N VAL A 31 3.88 19.96 7.81
CA VAL A 31 3.28 20.95 6.92
C VAL A 31 2.00 21.51 7.54
N GLY A 32 1.18 20.65 8.14
CA GLY A 32 -0.04 21.04 8.82
C GLY A 32 0.20 21.92 10.03
N GLY A 33 1.19 21.60 10.88
CA GLY A 33 1.59 22.45 11.99
C GLY A 33 2.11 23.82 11.55
N TYR A 34 2.87 23.88 10.46
CA TYR A 34 3.30 25.16 9.87
C TYR A 34 2.12 25.98 9.34
N ALA A 35 1.20 25.35 8.61
CA ALA A 35 0.01 26.01 8.06
C ALA A 35 -0.92 26.52 9.17
N LEU A 36 -1.06 25.77 10.27
CA LEU A 36 -1.80 26.18 11.46
C LEU A 36 -1.15 27.40 12.13
N GLY A 37 0.18 27.38 12.31
CA GLY A 37 0.92 28.53 12.84
C GLY A 37 0.86 29.78 11.97
N ARG A 38 0.56 29.62 10.67
CA ARG A 38 0.33 30.72 9.71
C ARG A 38 -1.13 31.16 9.62
N GLY A 39 -2.06 30.48 10.31
CA GLY A 39 -3.49 30.73 10.24
C GLY A 39 -4.11 30.37 8.88
N TRP A 40 -3.48 29.49 8.11
CA TRP A 40 -4.02 29.03 6.82
C TRP A 40 -5.07 27.94 6.98
N ILE A 41 -4.99 27.19 8.08
CA ILE A 41 -5.91 26.10 8.43
C ILE A 41 -6.19 26.13 9.92
N ASP A 42 -7.38 25.70 10.29
CA ASP A 42 -7.80 25.55 11.69
C ASP A 42 -7.44 24.15 12.22
N ASP A 43 -7.43 23.99 13.55
CA ASP A 43 -7.07 22.72 14.21
C ASP A 43 -7.98 21.56 13.78
N ASP A 44 -9.29 21.83 13.62
CA ASP A 44 -10.26 20.86 13.13
C ASP A 44 -9.88 20.35 11.73
N LEU A 45 -9.41 21.24 10.86
CA LEU A 45 -9.00 20.88 9.49
C LEU A 45 -7.72 20.04 9.51
N LEU A 46 -6.77 20.36 10.40
CA LEU A 46 -5.55 19.57 10.59
C LEU A 46 -5.86 18.15 11.08
N GLN A 47 -6.72 18.01 12.09
CA GLN A 47 -7.15 16.70 12.59
C GLN A 47 -7.83 15.88 11.49
N MET A 48 -8.69 16.52 10.68
CA MET A 48 -9.36 15.86 9.56
C MET A 48 -8.38 15.35 8.50
N LEU A 49 -7.34 16.13 8.16
CA LEU A 49 -6.29 15.73 7.23
C LEU A 49 -5.47 14.55 7.75
N ILE A 50 -5.12 14.55 9.03
CA ILE A 50 -4.39 13.44 9.65
C ILE A 50 -5.23 12.16 9.63
N ALA A 51 -6.51 12.25 9.99
CA ALA A 51 -7.43 11.12 9.94
C ALA A 51 -7.58 10.58 8.51
N LEU A 52 -7.78 11.47 7.54
CA LEU A 52 -7.90 11.12 6.13
C LEU A 52 -6.66 10.40 5.62
N VAL A 53 -5.46 10.94 5.88
CA VAL A 53 -4.19 10.37 5.43
C VAL A 53 -3.96 8.99 6.04
N THR A 54 -4.33 8.82 7.31
CA THR A 54 -4.19 7.54 8.02
C THR A 54 -5.03 6.42 7.38
N ILE A 55 -6.17 6.76 6.78
CA ILE A 55 -7.07 5.80 6.11
C ILE A 55 -6.73 5.68 4.62
N ALA A 56 -6.66 6.80 3.93
CA ALA A 56 -6.57 6.87 2.47
C ALA A 56 -5.24 6.31 1.95
N VAL A 57 -4.12 6.55 2.65
CA VAL A 57 -2.80 6.08 2.20
C VAL A 57 -2.68 4.56 2.16
N PRO A 58 -2.97 3.81 3.25
CA PRO A 58 -2.90 2.35 3.19
C PRO A 58 -3.91 1.76 2.21
N SER A 59 -5.11 2.35 2.09
CA SER A 59 -6.11 1.93 1.09
C SER A 59 -5.62 2.14 -0.35
N ALA A 60 -5.05 3.31 -0.67
CA ALA A 60 -4.50 3.60 -1.99
C ALA A 60 -3.34 2.67 -2.34
N LEU A 61 -2.45 2.40 -1.38
CA LEU A 61 -1.36 1.43 -1.57
C LEU A 61 -1.87 0.01 -1.79
N GLY A 62 -2.92 -0.41 -1.07
CA GLY A 62 -3.57 -1.71 -1.26
C GLY A 62 -4.14 -1.84 -2.67
N ILE A 63 -4.91 -0.84 -3.12
CA ILE A 63 -5.47 -0.79 -4.48
C ILE A 63 -4.36 -0.84 -5.53
N TYR A 64 -3.31 -0.04 -5.37
CA TYR A 64 -2.19 0.01 -6.30
C TYR A 64 -1.47 -1.34 -6.42
N ARG A 65 -1.23 -2.02 -5.30
CA ARG A 65 -0.60 -3.35 -5.28
C ARG A 65 -1.47 -4.39 -6.00
N THR A 66 -2.77 -4.41 -5.70
CA THR A 66 -3.73 -5.30 -6.35
C THR A 66 -3.75 -5.09 -7.86
N TRP A 67 -3.83 -3.83 -8.29
CA TRP A 67 -3.81 -3.47 -9.70
C TRP A 67 -2.50 -3.88 -10.40
N ARG A 68 -1.35 -3.66 -9.77
CA ARG A 68 -0.05 -4.10 -10.31
C ARG A 68 0.04 -5.62 -10.45
N ASN A 69 -0.49 -6.36 -9.48
CA ASN A 69 -0.50 -7.82 -9.52
C ASN A 69 -1.46 -8.36 -10.59
N GLN A 70 -2.65 -7.77 -10.73
CA GLN A 70 -3.58 -8.11 -11.81
C GLN A 70 -2.98 -7.86 -13.20
N ARG A 71 -2.20 -6.79 -13.38
CA ARG A 71 -1.45 -6.56 -14.63
C ARG A 71 -0.47 -7.70 -14.93
N LYS A 72 0.31 -8.14 -13.94
CA LYS A 72 1.24 -9.27 -14.10
C LYS A 72 0.51 -10.57 -14.42
N LEU A 73 -0.60 -10.85 -13.75
CA LEU A 73 -1.41 -12.04 -14.02
C LEU A 73 -2.01 -12.01 -15.43
N ARG A 74 -2.45 -10.85 -15.92
CA ARG A 74 -2.91 -10.70 -17.32
C ARG A 74 -1.81 -10.98 -18.32
N THR A 75 -0.61 -10.43 -18.12
CA THR A 75 0.54 -10.69 -19.01
C THR A 75 0.94 -12.16 -19.04
N VAL A 76 0.90 -12.85 -17.89
CA VAL A 76 1.19 -14.30 -17.84
C VAL A 76 0.05 -15.10 -18.47
N ALA A 77 -1.21 -14.73 -18.23
CA ALA A 77 -2.36 -15.39 -18.83
C ALA A 77 -2.37 -15.30 -20.36
N GLU A 78 -1.85 -14.21 -20.95
CA GLU A 78 -1.69 -14.06 -22.40
C GLU A 78 -0.59 -14.96 -22.99
N MET A 79 0.34 -15.46 -22.17
CA MET A 79 1.44 -16.35 -22.59
C MET A 79 1.12 -17.85 -22.43
N VAL A 80 0.04 -18.19 -21.74
CA VAL A 80 -0.35 -19.59 -21.48
C VAL A 80 -1.48 -20.00 -22.44
N PRO A 81 -1.43 -21.21 -23.03
CA PRO A 81 -2.54 -21.69 -23.88
C PRO A 81 -3.88 -21.62 -23.14
N ASN A 82 -4.93 -21.18 -23.84
CA ASN A 82 -6.29 -20.96 -23.31
C ASN A 82 -6.92 -22.18 -22.59
N SER A 83 -6.29 -23.35 -22.62
CA SER A 83 -6.72 -24.56 -21.91
C SER A 83 -6.47 -24.55 -20.40
N ILE A 84 -5.71 -23.59 -19.85
CA ILE A 84 -5.27 -23.61 -18.43
C ILE A 84 -5.74 -22.39 -17.60
N ALA A 85 -6.06 -21.25 -18.20
CA ALA A 85 -6.56 -20.08 -17.46
C ALA A 85 -7.56 -19.24 -18.26
N VAL A 86 -8.74 -18.98 -17.68
CA VAL A 86 -9.75 -18.05 -18.22
C VAL A 86 -9.75 -16.80 -17.34
N VAL A 87 -9.43 -15.64 -17.92
CA VAL A 87 -9.55 -14.33 -17.26
C VAL A 87 -10.97 -13.83 -17.47
N ASP A 88 -11.84 -13.99 -16.47
CA ASP A 88 -13.19 -13.43 -16.51
C ASP A 88 -13.10 -11.89 -16.43
N ARG A 89 -13.58 -11.22 -17.48
CA ARG A 89 -13.72 -9.76 -17.55
C ARG A 89 -15.18 -9.44 -17.28
N ARG A 90 -15.56 -9.38 -16.01
CA ARG A 90 -16.77 -8.66 -15.60
C ARG A 90 -16.42 -7.21 -15.27
#